data_AF-A0AAQ4FLC5-F1
#
_entry.id   AF-A0AAQ4FLC5-F1
#
_cell.length_a   1.000
_cell.length_b   1.000
_cell.length_c   1.000
_cell.angle_alpha   90.00
_cell.angle_beta   90.00
_cell.angle_gamma   90.00
#
_symmetry.space_group_name_H-M   'P 1'
#
loop_
_entity.id
_entity.type
_entity.pdbx_description
1 polymer ?
#
loop_
_entity_poly.entity_id
_entity_poly.type
_entity_poly.pdbx_seq_one_letter_code
_entity_poly.pdbx_strand_id
1 'polypeptide(L)'
;MYLSAMENALHSRDRVGVQDFVLLEDFESEQAFVENLRKRFTEDLIYTYIGPVLVSVNPYRRVDIYSDDYVNLYRNANFYELPPHVFAISDAAYTSMHEECRDQCILISGESGAGKTEASKKVLHYVAAASHHSDAVERVKDKLLLSNPVLEGAPVGGHILNYLLEKSRVVQQASGERNFHIFYQLIAGAEDALLEKLSLRRDPTFYYYLNQGDSTEVFGIDDTTQFKVVRDALSIIDFSLKEEEVTTPLNRDQAIYARDALAKAIYERLFKWLVEKINQSLKPQKTRSSERRTLMGLLDIYGFEVFKKNSFEQFCINYCNEKLQQLFIELTLKSEQEEYFREGVEV
;
A
#
# COMPACT_ATOMS: atom_id res chain seq x y z
N MET A 1 -29.63 14.25 -13.04
CA MET A 1 -29.34 14.38 -14.48
C MET A 1 -27.91 13.93 -14.81
N TYR A 2 -26.88 14.31 -14.02
CA TYR A 2 -25.51 13.79 -14.15
C TYR A 2 -25.33 12.32 -13.72
N LEU A 3 -25.88 11.92 -12.57
CA LEU A 3 -25.87 10.52 -12.09
C LEU A 3 -26.47 9.54 -13.12
N SER A 4 -27.66 9.85 -13.63
CA SER A 4 -28.32 9.07 -14.70
C SER A 4 -27.51 9.01 -16.01
N ALA A 5 -26.75 10.05 -16.36
CA ALA A 5 -25.87 10.01 -17.53
C ALA A 5 -24.64 9.12 -17.30
N MET A 6 -24.14 9.06 -16.06
CA MET A 6 -23.01 8.22 -15.65
C MET A 6 -23.43 6.74 -15.53
N GLU A 7 -24.59 6.46 -14.92
CA GLU A 7 -25.23 5.14 -14.91
C GLU A 7 -25.49 4.62 -16.33
N ASN A 8 -26.00 5.46 -17.23
CA ASN A 8 -26.21 5.08 -18.63
C ASN A 8 -24.90 4.83 -19.38
N ALA A 9 -23.81 5.56 -19.06
CA ALA A 9 -22.50 5.31 -19.64
C ALA A 9 -21.87 4.02 -19.11
N LEU A 10 -22.06 3.71 -17.82
CA LEU A 10 -21.67 2.44 -17.19
C LEU A 10 -22.44 1.27 -17.82
N HIS A 11 -23.76 1.38 -18.01
CA HIS A 11 -24.58 0.38 -18.68
C HIS A 11 -24.24 0.16 -20.16
N SER A 12 -23.72 1.17 -20.85
CA SER A 12 -23.23 1.00 -22.22
C SER A 12 -21.91 0.21 -22.28
N ARG A 13 -21.11 0.26 -21.20
CA ARG A 13 -19.84 -0.47 -21.02
C ARG A 13 -20.04 -1.88 -20.49
N ASP A 14 -21.22 -2.23 -19.97
CA ASP A 14 -21.62 -3.60 -19.61
C ASP A 14 -21.56 -4.58 -20.79
N ARG A 15 -21.48 -4.08 -22.02
CA ARG A 15 -21.35 -4.90 -23.24
C ARG A 15 -19.91 -5.31 -23.57
N VAL A 16 -18.92 -4.78 -22.85
CA VAL A 16 -17.50 -5.05 -23.12
C VAL A 16 -17.01 -6.19 -22.25
N GLY A 17 -16.97 -7.38 -22.85
CA GLY A 17 -16.55 -8.60 -22.16
C GLY A 17 -17.47 -8.96 -21.00
N VAL A 18 -17.04 -9.93 -20.21
CA VAL A 18 -17.77 -10.42 -19.03
C VAL A 18 -17.22 -9.70 -17.78
N GLN A 19 -18.13 -9.18 -16.95
CA GLN A 19 -17.77 -8.47 -15.72
C GLN A 19 -17.35 -9.39 -14.58
N ASP A 20 -17.86 -10.63 -14.57
CA ASP A 20 -17.52 -11.68 -13.62
C ASP A 20 -17.13 -12.95 -14.37
N PHE A 21 -15.92 -13.46 -14.14
CA PHE A 21 -15.42 -14.67 -14.78
C PHE A 21 -16.22 -15.93 -14.47
N VAL A 22 -17.04 -15.94 -13.41
CA VAL A 22 -17.99 -17.04 -13.14
C VAL A 22 -18.98 -17.22 -14.31
N LEU A 23 -19.24 -16.16 -15.09
CA LEU A 23 -20.12 -16.18 -16.25
C LEU A 23 -19.38 -16.44 -17.58
N LEU A 24 -18.08 -16.75 -17.55
CA LEU A 24 -17.31 -17.05 -18.75
C LEU A 24 -17.67 -18.44 -19.30
N GLU A 25 -18.08 -18.52 -20.57
CA GLU A 25 -18.49 -19.80 -21.19
C GLU A 25 -17.35 -20.82 -21.28
N ASP A 26 -16.12 -20.37 -21.61
CA ASP A 26 -14.93 -21.20 -21.74
C ASP A 26 -13.99 -21.00 -20.54
N PHE A 27 -14.50 -21.29 -19.34
CA PHE A 27 -13.81 -21.04 -18.06
C PHE A 27 -12.59 -21.96 -17.81
N GLU A 28 -12.41 -23.03 -18.58
CA GLU A 28 -11.21 -23.89 -18.49
C GLU A 28 -10.04 -23.33 -19.32
N SER A 29 -10.32 -22.41 -20.24
CA SER A 29 -9.33 -21.88 -21.18
C SER A 29 -8.65 -20.63 -20.64
N GLU A 30 -7.35 -20.74 -20.37
CA GLU A 30 -6.50 -19.59 -20.01
C GLU A 30 -6.58 -18.48 -21.08
N GLN A 31 -6.67 -18.86 -22.36
CA GLN A 31 -6.75 -17.91 -23.46
C GLN A 31 -8.04 -17.09 -23.41
N ALA A 32 -9.18 -17.71 -23.07
CA ALA A 32 -10.45 -17.01 -22.93
C ALA A 32 -10.42 -15.99 -21.78
N PHE A 33 -9.78 -16.35 -20.66
CA PHE A 33 -9.56 -15.44 -19.53
C PHE A 33 -8.75 -14.20 -19.96
N VAL A 34 -7.59 -14.42 -20.58
CA VAL A 34 -6.71 -13.34 -21.04
C VAL A 34 -7.40 -12.47 -22.10
N GLU A 35 -8.16 -13.08 -23.00
CA GLU A 35 -8.88 -12.34 -24.04
C GLU A 35 -9.97 -11.44 -23.46
N ASN A 36 -10.69 -11.90 -22.43
CA ASN A 36 -11.69 -11.08 -21.72
C ASN A 36 -11.03 -9.88 -21.04
N LEU A 37 -9.93 -10.09 -20.29
CA LEU A 37 -9.17 -9.00 -19.68
C LEU A 37 -8.69 -8.00 -20.73
N ARG A 38 -8.17 -8.48 -21.86
CA ARG A 38 -7.68 -7.63 -22.95
C ARG A 38 -8.78 -6.78 -23.56
N LYS A 39 -9.97 -7.36 -23.80
CA LYS A 39 -11.14 -6.63 -24.32
C LYS A 39 -11.55 -5.50 -23.37
N ARG A 40 -11.66 -5.81 -22.08
CA ARG A 40 -12.03 -4.84 -21.04
C ARG A 40 -10.98 -3.74 -20.88
N PHE A 41 -9.71 -4.12 -20.83
CA PHE A 41 -8.59 -3.17 -20.69
C PHE A 41 -8.50 -2.18 -21.86
N THR A 42 -8.84 -2.61 -23.07
CA THR A 42 -8.85 -1.73 -24.26
C THR A 42 -9.86 -0.58 -24.12
N GLU A 43 -10.94 -0.79 -23.35
CA GLU A 43 -12.00 0.19 -23.09
C GLU A 43 -11.86 0.87 -21.72
N ASP A 44 -10.66 0.87 -21.14
CA ASP A 44 -10.36 1.45 -19.81
C ASP A 44 -11.10 0.82 -18.63
N LEU A 45 -11.59 -0.41 -18.80
CA LEU A 45 -12.17 -1.21 -17.73
C LEU A 45 -11.08 -2.08 -17.10
N ILE A 46 -10.48 -1.58 -16.03
CA ILE A 46 -9.34 -2.23 -15.35
C ILE A 46 -9.73 -3.27 -14.30
N TYR A 47 -11.01 -3.32 -13.94
CA TYR A 47 -11.55 -4.17 -12.88
C TYR A 47 -12.47 -5.25 -13.46
N THR A 48 -12.33 -6.48 -12.95
CA THR A 48 -13.17 -7.63 -13.30
C THR A 48 -13.32 -8.53 -12.07
N TYR A 49 -14.50 -9.10 -11.83
CA TYR A 49 -14.74 -10.02 -10.72
C TYR A 49 -14.41 -11.47 -11.06
N ILE A 50 -14.11 -12.24 -10.03
CA ILE A 50 -14.19 -13.71 -9.98
C ILE A 50 -14.97 -14.02 -8.71
N GLY A 51 -16.31 -14.03 -8.80
CA GLY A 51 -17.17 -14.07 -7.62
C GLY A 51 -16.82 -12.96 -6.61
N PRO A 52 -16.46 -13.27 -5.35
CA PRO A 52 -16.10 -12.26 -4.36
C PRO A 52 -14.71 -11.64 -4.57
N VAL A 53 -13.88 -12.19 -5.47
CA VAL A 53 -12.51 -11.72 -5.72
C VAL A 53 -12.52 -10.63 -6.80
N LEU A 54 -11.72 -9.58 -6.60
CA LEU A 54 -11.55 -8.50 -7.58
C LEU A 54 -10.18 -8.58 -8.26
N VAL A 55 -10.17 -8.72 -9.58
CA VAL A 55 -8.98 -8.64 -10.43
C VAL A 55 -8.80 -7.18 -10.89
N SER A 56 -7.59 -6.65 -10.68
CA SER A 56 -7.22 -5.29 -11.06
C SER A 56 -6.01 -5.32 -12.02
N VAL A 57 -6.16 -4.72 -13.20
CA VAL A 57 -5.09 -4.62 -14.20
C VAL A 57 -4.52 -3.20 -14.20
N ASN A 58 -3.22 -3.02 -13.94
CA ASN A 58 -2.61 -1.70 -13.85
C ASN A 58 -2.65 -0.95 -15.22
N PRO A 59 -3.33 0.21 -15.32
CA PRO A 59 -3.40 0.96 -16.57
C PRO A 59 -2.11 1.73 -16.92
N TYR A 60 -1.17 1.90 -15.98
CA TYR A 60 0.02 2.77 -16.12
C TYR A 60 -0.29 4.24 -16.53
N ARG A 61 -1.55 4.64 -16.39
CA ARG A 61 -2.06 5.99 -16.63
C ARG A 61 -3.12 6.33 -15.60
N ARG A 62 -3.43 7.61 -15.46
CA ARG A 62 -4.54 8.04 -14.61
C ARG A 62 -5.87 7.72 -15.30
N VAL A 63 -6.79 7.16 -14.53
CA VAL A 63 -8.16 6.85 -14.94
C VAL A 63 -9.10 7.55 -13.95
N ASP A 64 -10.07 8.28 -14.48
CA ASP A 64 -10.96 9.15 -13.69
C ASP A 64 -12.16 8.39 -13.10
N ILE A 65 -11.89 7.31 -12.36
CA ILE A 65 -12.90 6.44 -11.71
C ILE A 65 -12.86 6.50 -10.17
N TYR A 66 -12.10 7.45 -9.62
CA TYR A 66 -11.85 7.55 -8.17
C TYR A 66 -12.30 8.88 -7.56
N SER A 67 -13.19 9.63 -8.24
CA SER A 67 -13.73 10.87 -7.69
C SER A 67 -14.71 10.60 -6.53
N ASP A 68 -15.01 11.64 -5.76
CA ASP A 68 -16.00 11.55 -4.67
C ASP A 68 -17.41 11.17 -5.18
N ASP A 69 -17.72 11.44 -6.44
CA ASP A 69 -18.96 11.00 -7.08
C ASP A 69 -19.04 9.47 -7.16
N TYR A 70 -17.93 8.81 -7.49
CA TYR A 70 -17.84 7.34 -7.48
C TYR A 70 -17.93 6.78 -6.06
N VAL A 71 -17.34 7.46 -5.07
CA VAL A 71 -17.49 7.06 -3.67
C VAL A 71 -18.97 7.06 -3.26
N ASN A 72 -19.71 8.11 -3.61
CA ASN A 72 -21.14 8.20 -3.29
C ASN A 72 -21.99 7.21 -4.09
N LEU A 73 -21.61 6.90 -5.33
CA LEU A 73 -22.31 5.92 -6.18
C LEU A 73 -22.24 4.51 -5.59
N TYR A 74 -21.06 4.09 -5.11
CA TYR A 74 -20.85 2.74 -4.58
C TYR A 74 -21.25 2.58 -3.10
N ARG A 75 -21.66 3.66 -2.43
CA ARG A 75 -22.03 3.65 -1.01
C ARG A 75 -23.36 2.95 -0.77
N ASN A 76 -23.35 1.93 0.08
CA ASN A 76 -24.50 1.07 0.38
C ASN A 76 -25.13 0.45 -0.88
N ALA A 77 -24.37 0.34 -1.97
CA ALA A 77 -24.82 -0.31 -3.19
C ALA A 77 -24.71 -1.83 -3.01
N ASN A 78 -25.66 -2.60 -3.53
CA ASN A 78 -25.56 -4.04 -3.45
C ASN A 78 -24.38 -4.53 -4.30
N PHE A 79 -23.69 -5.56 -3.79
CA PHE A 79 -22.66 -6.24 -4.55
C PHE A 79 -23.28 -6.81 -5.85
N TYR A 80 -22.62 -6.62 -6.99
CA TYR A 80 -23.09 -6.93 -8.36
C TYR A 80 -24.16 -6.01 -8.99
N GLU A 81 -24.73 -5.04 -8.28
CA GLU A 81 -25.65 -4.06 -8.89
C GLU A 81 -24.88 -3.06 -9.78
N LEU A 82 -23.66 -2.74 -9.36
CA LEU A 82 -22.76 -1.83 -10.07
C LEU A 82 -21.57 -2.59 -10.70
N PRO A 83 -20.94 -2.01 -11.75
CA PRO A 83 -19.79 -2.63 -12.40
C PRO A 83 -18.60 -2.87 -11.45
N PRO A 84 -17.69 -3.79 -11.80
CA PRO A 84 -16.54 -4.12 -10.97
C PRO A 84 -15.70 -2.90 -10.59
N HIS A 85 -15.48 -2.71 -9.28
CA HIS A 85 -14.69 -1.59 -8.77
C HIS A 85 -14.13 -1.87 -7.37
N VAL A 86 -12.96 -1.28 -7.05
CA VAL A 86 -12.35 -1.39 -5.71
C VAL A 86 -13.23 -0.83 -4.60
N PHE A 87 -14.07 0.17 -4.92
CA PHE A 87 -15.03 0.75 -3.97
C PHE A 87 -16.16 -0.22 -3.62
N ALA A 88 -16.56 -1.12 -4.52
CA ALA A 88 -17.56 -2.14 -4.21
C ALA A 88 -17.05 -3.13 -3.15
N ILE A 89 -15.79 -3.59 -3.29
CA ILE A 89 -15.14 -4.44 -2.28
C ILE A 89 -14.97 -3.69 -0.96
N SER A 90 -14.61 -2.41 -1.04
CA SER A 90 -14.44 -1.56 0.15
C SER A 90 -15.75 -1.35 0.90
N ASP A 91 -16.85 -1.11 0.18
CA ASP A 91 -18.20 -0.95 0.74
C ASP A 91 -18.72 -2.26 1.32
N ALA A 92 -18.58 -3.38 0.59
CA ALA A 92 -18.98 -4.69 1.08
C ALA A 92 -18.27 -5.04 2.40
N ALA A 93 -16.93 -4.87 2.45
CA ALA A 93 -16.17 -5.11 3.67
C ALA A 93 -16.56 -4.13 4.81
N TYR A 94 -16.82 -2.86 4.49
CA TYR A 94 -17.24 -1.87 5.48
C TYR A 94 -18.64 -2.18 6.04
N THR A 95 -19.60 -2.54 5.19
CA THR A 95 -20.96 -2.89 5.56
C THR A 95 -21.00 -4.19 6.36
N SER A 96 -20.34 -5.25 5.91
CA SER A 96 -20.22 -6.51 6.66
C SER A 96 -19.56 -6.32 8.03
N MET A 97 -18.56 -5.44 8.14
CA MET A 97 -17.95 -5.10 9.44
C MET A 97 -18.97 -4.51 10.43
N HIS A 98 -19.88 -3.65 9.94
CA HIS A 98 -20.90 -3.00 10.78
C HIS A 98 -22.07 -3.92 11.10
N GLU A 99 -22.57 -4.64 10.10
CA GLU A 99 -23.75 -5.50 10.23
C GLU A 99 -23.44 -6.76 11.06
N GLU A 100 -22.30 -7.40 10.81
CA GLU A 100 -21.92 -8.64 11.50
C GLU A 100 -21.15 -8.39 12.80
N CYS A 101 -20.73 -7.16 13.06
CA CYS A 101 -19.87 -6.80 14.20
C CYS A 101 -18.59 -7.68 14.28
N ARG A 102 -18.00 -7.99 13.12
CA ARG A 102 -16.78 -8.78 12.96
C ARG A 102 -15.67 -7.99 12.28
N ASP A 103 -14.44 -8.37 12.59
CA ASP A 103 -13.26 -7.79 11.94
C ASP A 103 -13.19 -8.26 10.49
N GLN A 104 -12.83 -7.35 9.60
CA GLN A 104 -12.72 -7.59 8.15
C GLN A 104 -11.29 -7.31 7.69
N CYS A 105 -10.87 -7.96 6.61
CA CYS A 105 -9.53 -7.75 6.04
C CYS A 105 -9.61 -7.73 4.53
N ILE A 106 -9.03 -6.72 3.90
CA ILE A 106 -8.80 -6.66 2.46
C ILE A 106 -7.34 -7.02 2.20
N LEU A 107 -7.14 -8.16 1.53
CA LEU A 107 -5.84 -8.63 1.09
C LEU A 107 -5.59 -8.18 -0.36
N ILE A 108 -4.46 -7.50 -0.61
CA ILE A 108 -4.07 -7.09 -1.96
C ILE A 108 -2.76 -7.80 -2.34
N SER A 109 -2.84 -8.68 -3.34
CA SER A 109 -1.69 -9.44 -3.84
C SER A 109 -1.35 -9.05 -5.29
N GLY A 110 -0.11 -9.35 -5.70
CA GLY A 110 0.38 -9.10 -7.06
C GLY A 110 1.88 -8.82 -7.11
N GLU A 111 2.47 -8.91 -8.30
CA GLU A 111 3.90 -8.66 -8.54
C GLU A 111 4.32 -7.22 -8.22
N SER A 112 5.63 -6.99 -8.12
CA SER A 112 6.17 -5.63 -7.95
C SER A 112 5.72 -4.72 -9.10
N GLY A 113 5.13 -3.56 -8.78
CA GLY A 113 4.56 -2.64 -9.78
C GLY A 113 3.14 -2.96 -10.27
N ALA A 114 2.49 -4.03 -9.78
CA ALA A 114 1.12 -4.39 -10.17
C ALA A 114 0.02 -3.39 -9.73
N GLY A 115 0.36 -2.41 -8.87
CA GLY A 115 -0.58 -1.38 -8.41
C GLY A 115 -1.16 -1.59 -7.00
N LYS A 116 -0.59 -2.50 -6.20
CA LYS A 116 -1.03 -2.80 -4.82
C LYS A 116 -1.18 -1.55 -3.94
N THR A 117 -0.09 -0.78 -3.82
CA THR A 117 -0.06 0.46 -3.02
C THR A 117 -1.03 1.53 -3.54
N GLU A 118 -1.30 1.60 -4.84
CA GLU A 118 -2.32 2.51 -5.37
C GLU A 118 -3.73 2.04 -5.02
N ALA A 119 -4.00 0.73 -5.13
CA ALA A 119 -5.27 0.14 -4.71
C ALA A 119 -5.52 0.35 -3.21
N SER A 120 -4.53 0.15 -2.35
CA SER A 120 -4.59 0.41 -0.91
C SER A 120 -5.03 1.84 -0.61
N LYS A 121 -4.43 2.83 -1.29
CA LYS A 121 -4.82 4.24 -1.17
C LYS A 121 -6.27 4.48 -1.56
N LYS A 122 -6.79 3.78 -2.59
CA LYS A 122 -8.19 3.92 -3.01
C LYS A 122 -9.15 3.31 -2.00
N VAL A 123 -8.82 2.15 -1.43
CA VAL A 123 -9.60 1.55 -0.33
C VAL A 123 -9.67 2.50 0.86
N LEU A 124 -8.53 3.05 1.29
CA LEU A 124 -8.48 4.00 2.40
C LEU A 124 -9.24 5.29 2.10
N HIS A 125 -9.12 5.81 0.88
CA HIS A 125 -9.89 6.97 0.43
C HIS A 125 -11.39 6.72 0.56
N TYR A 126 -11.86 5.55 0.13
CA TYR A 126 -13.25 5.15 0.25
C TYR A 126 -13.70 5.07 1.72
N VAL A 127 -12.97 4.32 2.56
CA VAL A 127 -13.32 4.13 3.98
C VAL A 127 -13.34 5.47 4.71
N ALA A 128 -12.36 6.34 4.46
CA ALA A 128 -12.31 7.68 5.05
C ALA A 128 -13.52 8.54 4.66
N ALA A 129 -13.95 8.44 3.41
CA ALA A 129 -15.13 9.17 2.92
C ALA A 129 -16.46 8.52 3.34
N ALA A 130 -16.55 7.20 3.48
CA ALA A 130 -17.74 6.52 4.00
C ALA A 130 -17.97 6.83 5.50
N SER A 131 -16.89 7.10 6.23
CA SER A 131 -16.90 7.36 7.67
C SER A 131 -17.35 8.77 8.10
N HIS A 132 -17.94 9.58 7.21
CA HIS A 132 -18.24 11.02 7.36
C HIS A 132 -19.22 11.45 8.48
N HIS A 133 -19.40 10.67 9.55
CA HIS A 133 -20.34 10.96 10.64
C HIS A 133 -19.79 11.82 11.80
N SER A 134 -18.63 12.48 11.70
CA SER A 134 -18.18 13.41 12.75
C SER A 134 -17.15 14.45 12.28
N ASP A 135 -17.35 15.72 12.64
CA ASP A 135 -16.43 16.86 12.42
C ASP A 135 -15.00 16.63 12.97
N ALA A 136 -14.81 15.63 13.85
CA ALA A 136 -13.50 15.21 14.32
C ALA A 136 -12.69 14.41 13.27
N VAL A 137 -13.35 13.77 12.31
CA VAL A 137 -12.75 12.91 11.28
C VAL A 137 -12.10 13.75 10.17
N GLU A 138 -12.60 14.96 9.92
CA GLU A 138 -12.10 15.85 8.86
C GLU A 138 -10.65 16.32 9.13
N ARG A 139 -10.29 16.61 10.39
CA ARG A 139 -8.90 16.94 10.78
C ARG A 139 -7.93 15.77 10.67
N VAL A 140 -8.45 14.54 10.69
CA VAL A 140 -7.65 13.32 10.53
C VAL A 140 -7.50 12.99 9.05
N LYS A 141 -8.53 13.22 8.23
CA LYS A 141 -8.52 13.06 6.77
C LYS A 141 -7.35 13.81 6.09
N ASP A 142 -7.16 15.09 6.41
CA ASP A 142 -6.07 15.89 5.83
C ASP A 142 -4.68 15.37 6.23
N LYS A 143 -4.55 14.87 7.46
CA LYS A 143 -3.30 14.25 7.93
C LYS A 143 -3.02 12.91 7.25
N LEU A 144 -4.06 12.11 6.98
CA LEU A 144 -3.97 10.78 6.37
C LEU A 144 -3.67 10.83 4.86
N LEU A 145 -4.26 11.78 4.12
CA LEU A 145 -4.11 11.88 2.67
C LEU A 145 -2.78 12.51 2.23
N LEU A 146 -2.17 13.35 3.07
CA LEU A 146 -0.91 14.03 2.75
C LEU A 146 0.32 13.12 2.83
N SER A 147 0.21 11.93 3.42
CA SER A 147 1.36 11.11 3.81
C SER A 147 1.37 9.74 3.12
N ASN A 148 1.85 9.69 1.89
CA ASN A 148 2.34 8.43 1.33
C ASN A 148 3.84 8.55 1.17
N PRO A 149 4.62 7.91 2.09
CA PRO A 149 4.56 6.46 2.35
C PRO A 149 4.28 6.05 3.82
N VAL A 150 3.37 6.73 4.56
CA VAL A 150 3.42 6.67 6.03
C VAL A 150 2.07 6.47 6.78
N LEU A 151 0.88 6.54 6.18
CA LEU A 151 -0.36 6.50 6.97
C LEU A 151 -1.46 5.59 6.42
N GLU A 152 -1.89 4.64 7.25
CA GLU A 152 -3.13 3.88 7.07
C GLU A 152 -3.92 3.82 8.39
N GLY A 153 -5.09 4.48 8.43
CA GLY A 153 -6.16 4.21 9.41
C GLY A 153 -6.95 5.43 9.93
N ALA A 154 -8.27 5.45 9.71
CA ALA A 154 -9.31 5.71 10.72
C ALA A 154 -10.74 5.52 10.14
N PRO A 155 -11.70 5.00 10.94
CA PRO A 155 -12.41 5.87 11.89
C PRO A 155 -12.26 5.41 13.37
N VAL A 156 -12.19 6.39 14.29
CA VAL A 156 -11.83 6.29 15.73
C VAL A 156 -10.32 6.14 16.00
N GLY A 157 -9.57 5.34 15.23
CA GLY A 157 -8.11 5.21 15.35
C GLY A 157 -7.51 4.26 14.31
N GLY A 158 -6.19 4.05 14.36
CA GLY A 158 -5.46 3.18 13.42
C GLY A 158 -4.22 2.54 14.04
N HIS A 159 -3.77 1.43 13.44
CA HIS A 159 -2.51 0.81 13.80
C HIS A 159 -1.82 0.26 12.55
N ILE A 160 -0.57 0.67 12.35
CA ILE A 160 0.29 0.26 11.24
C ILE A 160 1.29 -0.76 11.75
N LEU A 161 1.32 -1.92 11.09
CA LEU A 161 2.33 -2.95 11.27
C LEU A 161 3.23 -2.96 10.04
N ASN A 162 4.52 -2.66 10.24
CA ASN A 162 5.50 -2.77 9.17
C ASN A 162 6.20 -4.11 9.22
N TYR A 163 6.26 -4.79 8.07
CA TYR A 163 6.97 -6.05 7.90
C TYR A 163 8.19 -5.84 7.00
N LEU A 164 9.36 -6.28 7.51
CA LEU A 164 10.61 -6.37 6.76
C LEU A 164 11.05 -5.07 6.05
N LEU A 165 11.79 -4.21 6.77
CA LEU A 165 12.50 -3.11 6.13
C LEU A 165 13.76 -3.65 5.42
N GLU A 166 13.89 -3.40 4.11
CA GLU A 166 15.05 -3.77 3.30
C GLU A 166 16.30 -2.91 3.67
N LYS A 167 16.85 -3.14 4.86
CA LYS A 167 17.93 -2.31 5.42
C LYS A 167 19.23 -2.39 4.61
N SER A 168 19.46 -3.47 3.88
CA SER A 168 20.60 -3.59 2.96
C SER A 168 20.59 -2.50 1.89
N ARG A 169 19.40 -2.06 1.43
CA ARG A 169 19.22 -0.97 0.46
C ARG A 169 19.85 0.35 0.90
N VAL A 170 20.00 0.60 2.22
CA VAL A 170 20.63 1.81 2.75
C VAL A 170 22.10 1.92 2.32
N VAL A 171 22.82 0.79 2.29
CA VAL A 171 24.27 0.78 2.07
C VAL A 171 24.68 0.28 0.69
N GLN A 172 23.81 -0.52 0.05
CA GLN A 172 24.08 -1.17 -1.22
C GLN A 172 22.81 -1.23 -2.06
N GLN A 173 22.90 -0.90 -3.34
CA GLN A 173 21.80 -0.98 -4.30
C GLN A 173 22.20 -1.87 -5.48
N ALA A 174 21.21 -2.51 -6.12
CA ALA A 174 21.44 -3.18 -7.39
C ALA A 174 21.67 -2.14 -8.51
N SER A 175 22.34 -2.57 -9.58
CA SER A 175 22.55 -1.70 -10.75
C SER A 175 21.21 -1.30 -11.36
N GLY A 176 20.98 -0.01 -11.51
CA GLY A 176 19.72 0.60 -11.97
C GLY A 176 18.79 1.04 -10.84
N GLU A 177 19.02 0.64 -9.59
CA GLU A 177 18.14 0.96 -8.45
C GLU A 177 18.61 2.16 -7.63
N ARG A 178 17.66 2.84 -6.97
CA ARG A 178 17.93 3.94 -6.05
C ARG A 178 17.91 3.49 -4.59
N ASN A 179 18.52 4.31 -3.75
CA ASN A 179 18.33 4.26 -2.31
C ASN A 179 16.92 4.80 -1.93
N PHE A 180 16.56 4.80 -0.65
CA PHE A 180 15.26 5.31 -0.20
C PHE A 180 15.02 6.77 -0.62
N HIS A 181 13.78 7.09 -1.01
CA HIS A 181 13.42 8.40 -1.57
C HIS A 181 13.78 9.58 -0.67
N ILE A 182 13.72 9.41 0.65
CA ILE A 182 13.99 10.47 1.63
C ILE A 182 15.36 11.12 1.46
N PHE A 183 16.37 10.37 1.00
CA PHE A 183 17.71 10.91 0.78
C PHE A 183 17.75 11.91 -0.39
N TYR A 184 17.08 11.57 -1.50
CA TYR A 184 16.97 12.42 -2.69
C TYR A 184 16.05 13.62 -2.43
N GLN A 185 14.94 13.39 -1.72
CA GLN A 185 14.01 14.43 -1.30
C GLN A 185 14.70 15.45 -0.38
N LEU A 186 15.53 15.01 0.57
CA LEU A 186 16.27 15.92 1.47
C LEU A 186 17.25 16.82 0.71
N ILE A 187 18.07 16.25 -0.18
CA ILE A 187 19.08 17.03 -0.92
C ILE A 187 18.46 17.92 -2.01
N ALA A 188 17.35 17.51 -2.61
CA ALA A 188 16.64 18.30 -3.62
C ALA A 188 15.74 19.37 -3.00
N GLY A 189 14.98 19.03 -1.96
CA GLY A 189 13.91 19.87 -1.43
C GLY A 189 14.25 20.71 -0.21
N ALA A 190 15.37 20.46 0.49
CA ALA A 190 15.71 21.25 1.68
C ALA A 190 16.12 22.69 1.34
N GLU A 191 15.80 23.61 2.26
CA GLU A 191 16.29 24.98 2.23
C GLU A 191 17.81 25.01 2.45
N ASP A 192 18.49 25.96 1.82
CA ASP A 192 19.97 26.03 1.85
C ASP A 192 20.51 26.16 3.27
N ALA A 193 19.80 26.87 4.16
CA ALA A 193 20.16 26.98 5.58
C ALA A 193 20.17 25.62 6.32
N LEU A 194 19.24 24.72 5.97
CA LEU A 194 19.20 23.37 6.55
C LEU A 194 20.31 22.49 5.96
N LEU A 195 20.60 22.63 4.67
CA LEU A 195 21.70 21.92 4.01
C LEU A 195 23.06 22.32 4.60
N GLU A 196 23.29 23.62 4.84
CA GLU A 196 24.50 24.11 5.50
C GLU A 196 24.63 23.55 6.93
N LYS A 197 23.54 23.60 7.71
CA LYS A 197 23.53 23.05 9.08
C LYS A 197 23.85 21.56 9.13
N LEU A 198 23.35 20.79 8.15
CA LEU A 198 23.58 19.35 8.05
C LEU A 198 24.85 18.99 7.25
N SER A 199 25.59 19.99 6.75
CA SER A 199 26.77 19.81 5.90
C SER A 199 26.49 18.96 4.64
N LEU A 200 25.31 19.14 4.05
CA LEU A 200 24.84 18.41 2.88
C LEU A 200 25.07 19.22 1.59
N ARG A 201 25.54 18.53 0.55
CA ARG A 201 25.53 18.98 -0.85
C ARG A 201 24.30 18.47 -1.59
N ARG A 202 23.83 19.25 -2.57
CA ARG A 202 22.68 18.90 -3.41
C ARG A 202 22.99 17.77 -4.42
N ASP A 203 24.26 17.60 -4.78
CA ASP A 203 24.69 16.58 -5.72
C ASP A 203 24.67 15.17 -5.06
N PRO A 204 23.82 14.23 -5.55
CA PRO A 204 23.74 12.88 -5.01
C PRO A 204 25.04 12.08 -5.21
N THR A 205 25.82 12.38 -6.26
CA THR A 205 27.04 11.62 -6.61
C THR A 205 28.15 11.79 -5.57
N PHE A 206 28.08 12.85 -4.77
CA PHE A 206 29.00 13.11 -3.67
C PHE A 206 28.94 12.06 -2.56
N TYR A 207 27.79 11.39 -2.39
CA TYR A 207 27.58 10.42 -1.31
C TYR A 207 27.76 8.99 -1.81
N TYR A 208 28.67 8.26 -1.17
CA TYR A 208 28.94 6.86 -1.49
C TYR A 208 27.68 5.98 -1.48
N TYR A 209 26.72 6.19 -0.58
CA TYR A 209 25.48 5.39 -0.53
C TYR A 209 24.41 5.77 -1.55
N LEU A 210 24.57 6.88 -2.29
CA LEU A 210 23.62 7.33 -3.32
C LEU A 210 24.16 7.12 -4.75
N ASN A 211 25.46 6.86 -4.88
CA ASN A 211 26.16 6.76 -6.17
C ASN A 211 26.50 5.31 -6.58
N GLN A 212 25.95 4.28 -5.92
CA GLN A 212 26.26 2.87 -6.25
C GLN A 212 25.34 2.25 -7.31
N GLY A 213 24.14 2.80 -7.50
CA GLY A 213 23.10 2.22 -8.35
C GLY A 213 23.05 2.73 -9.80
N ASP A 214 23.96 3.61 -10.23
CA ASP A 214 23.99 4.25 -11.58
C ASP A 214 22.73 5.03 -12.01
N SER A 215 21.70 5.16 -11.15
CA SER A 215 20.45 5.90 -11.43
C SER A 215 20.26 7.04 -10.42
N THR A 216 20.42 8.30 -10.85
CA THR A 216 20.20 9.49 -9.99
C THR A 216 18.83 10.13 -10.18
N GLU A 217 18.14 9.86 -11.29
CA GLU A 217 16.86 10.47 -11.65
C GLU A 217 15.82 9.40 -12.01
N VAL A 218 14.56 9.59 -11.60
CA VAL A 218 13.43 8.75 -12.01
C VAL A 218 12.37 9.63 -12.66
N PHE A 219 11.91 9.21 -13.83
CA PHE A 219 10.91 9.93 -14.61
C PHE A 219 9.57 9.96 -13.86
N GLY A 220 9.04 11.16 -13.56
CA GLY A 220 7.69 11.34 -13.00
C GLY A 220 7.56 11.54 -11.49
N ILE A 221 8.67 11.62 -10.74
CA ILE A 221 8.66 11.92 -9.29
C ILE A 221 9.32 13.28 -9.05
N ASP A 222 8.58 14.24 -8.50
CA ASP A 222 9.14 15.53 -8.06
C ASP A 222 9.55 15.47 -6.59
N ASP A 223 10.82 15.14 -6.37
CA ASP A 223 11.44 15.00 -5.05
C ASP A 223 11.40 16.32 -4.24
N THR A 224 11.30 17.48 -4.91
CA THR A 224 11.22 18.81 -4.27
C THR A 224 9.89 19.00 -3.54
N THR A 225 8.80 18.56 -4.16
CA THR A 225 7.45 18.70 -3.62
C THR A 225 7.21 17.71 -2.48
N GLN A 226 7.76 16.49 -2.57
CA GLN A 226 7.63 15.49 -1.51
C GLN A 226 8.40 15.83 -0.22
N PHE A 227 9.54 16.52 -0.33
CA PHE A 227 10.28 16.93 0.86
C PHE A 227 9.51 17.90 1.76
N LYS A 228 8.76 18.84 1.17
CA LYS A 228 7.93 19.80 1.92
C LYS A 228 6.91 19.07 2.79
N VAL A 229 6.27 18.05 2.22
CA VAL A 229 5.29 17.18 2.92
C VAL A 229 5.93 16.47 4.11
N VAL A 230 7.13 15.90 3.94
CA VAL A 230 7.84 15.18 5.01
C VAL A 230 8.31 16.13 6.12
N ARG A 231 8.79 17.32 5.74
CA ARG A 231 9.25 18.34 6.69
C ARG A 231 8.11 18.85 7.58
N ASP A 232 6.94 19.10 7.01
CA ASP A 232 5.78 19.56 7.77
C ASP A 232 5.32 18.50 8.78
N ALA A 233 5.51 17.21 8.48
CA ALA A 233 5.20 16.09 9.37
C ALA A 233 6.21 15.91 10.54
N LEU A 234 7.44 16.42 10.44
CA LEU A 234 8.55 16.12 11.37
C LEU A 234 8.78 17.18 12.47
N SER A 235 8.01 18.26 12.51
CA SER A 235 8.26 19.46 13.34
C SER A 235 8.06 19.32 14.87
N ILE A 236 7.94 18.11 15.44
CA ILE A 236 7.37 17.91 16.79
C ILE A 236 8.33 17.35 17.87
N ILE A 237 9.63 17.03 17.63
CA ILE A 237 10.38 16.22 18.63
C ILE A 237 11.86 16.62 18.85
N ASP A 238 12.26 16.64 20.13
CA ASP A 238 13.58 17.02 20.68
C ASP A 238 14.27 15.81 21.37
N PHE A 239 15.63 15.75 21.42
CA PHE A 239 16.41 14.56 21.83
C PHE A 239 17.59 14.85 22.78
N SER A 240 17.93 13.90 23.68
CA SER A 240 19.25 13.79 24.34
C SER A 240 19.44 12.44 25.04
N LEU A 241 20.58 11.75 24.82
CA LEU A 241 21.15 10.69 25.70
C LEU A 241 22.69 10.60 25.55
N LYS A 242 23.38 10.17 26.61
CA LYS A 242 24.84 9.92 26.73
C LYS A 242 25.05 8.58 27.45
N GLU A 243 26.02 7.75 27.01
CA GLU A 243 26.76 6.77 27.84
C GLU A 243 28.16 6.48 27.25
N GLU A 244 29.09 6.00 28.10
CA GLU A 244 30.54 5.79 27.85
C GLU A 244 30.88 4.41 27.27
N GLU A 245 31.99 4.33 26.52
CA GLU A 245 32.45 3.14 25.77
C GLU A 245 33.90 2.73 26.10
N VAL A 246 34.20 1.44 25.89
CA VAL A 246 35.56 0.87 25.81
C VAL A 246 35.85 0.49 24.36
N THR A 247 37.00 0.91 23.83
CA THR A 247 37.35 0.77 22.41
C THR A 247 38.37 -0.33 22.12
N THR A 248 38.16 -1.10 21.05
CA THR A 248 39.17 -1.97 20.42
C THR A 248 39.36 -1.58 18.94
N PRO A 249 40.59 -1.63 18.39
CA PRO A 249 40.85 -1.23 17.01
C PRO A 249 40.39 -2.31 16.01
N LEU A 250 39.77 -1.87 14.91
CA LEU A 250 39.28 -2.71 13.81
C LEU A 250 40.19 -2.62 12.58
N ASN A 251 40.25 -3.68 11.76
CA ASN A 251 40.89 -3.63 10.44
C ASN A 251 39.99 -2.95 9.38
N ARG A 252 40.49 -2.71 8.16
CA ARG A 252 39.75 -1.97 7.11
C ARG A 252 38.39 -2.61 6.78
N ASP A 253 38.36 -3.92 6.56
CA ASP A 253 37.13 -4.61 6.16
C ASP A 253 36.12 -4.68 7.31
N GLN A 254 36.61 -4.88 8.53
CA GLN A 254 35.81 -4.80 9.75
C GLN A 254 35.28 -3.38 10.00
N ALA A 255 36.06 -2.34 9.69
CA ALA A 255 35.63 -0.95 9.82
C ALA A 255 34.55 -0.59 8.78
N ILE A 256 34.68 -1.07 7.53
CA ILE A 256 33.64 -0.93 6.50
C ILE A 256 32.37 -1.67 6.92
N TYR A 257 32.51 -2.92 7.36
CA TYR A 257 31.39 -3.71 7.86
C TYR A 257 30.70 -3.04 9.06
N ALA A 258 31.47 -2.55 10.03
CA ALA A 258 30.95 -1.85 11.20
C ALA A 258 30.23 -0.55 10.83
N ARG A 259 30.80 0.24 9.91
CA ARG A 259 30.16 1.44 9.36
C ARG A 259 28.82 1.11 8.70
N ASP A 260 28.79 0.09 7.84
CA ASP A 260 27.59 -0.30 7.13
C ASP A 260 26.54 -0.90 8.07
N ALA A 261 26.96 -1.70 9.06
CA ALA A 261 26.10 -2.23 10.10
C ALA A 261 25.50 -1.10 10.95
N LEU A 262 26.29 -0.08 11.30
CA LEU A 262 25.82 1.09 12.02
C LEU A 262 24.80 1.89 11.18
N ALA A 263 25.08 2.14 9.90
CA ALA A 263 24.15 2.84 9.00
C ALA A 263 22.80 2.09 8.89
N LYS A 264 22.85 0.77 8.71
CA LYS A 264 21.65 -0.10 8.70
C LYS A 264 20.89 0.00 10.02
N ALA A 265 21.57 -0.10 11.16
CA ALA A 265 20.96 -0.09 12.48
C ALA A 265 20.34 1.28 12.83
N ILE A 266 20.99 2.39 12.47
CA ILE A 266 20.44 3.74 12.66
C ILE A 266 19.15 3.89 11.84
N TYR A 267 19.19 3.52 10.56
CA TYR A 267 18.02 3.66 9.69
C TYR A 267 16.87 2.75 10.13
N GLU A 268 17.17 1.49 10.49
CA GLU A 268 16.18 0.54 11.03
C GLU A 268 15.52 1.05 12.31
N ARG A 269 16.30 1.59 13.25
CA ARG A 269 15.78 2.16 14.50
C ARG A 269 14.98 3.45 14.25
N LEU A 270 15.44 4.30 13.34
CA LEU A 270 14.73 5.52 12.94
C LEU A 270 13.37 5.18 12.32
N PHE A 271 13.34 4.20 11.41
CA PHE A 271 12.12 3.76 10.77
C PHE A 271 11.14 3.13 11.78
N LYS A 272 11.64 2.25 12.65
CA LYS A 272 10.83 1.66 13.73
C LYS A 272 10.24 2.74 14.65
N TRP A 273 11.07 3.70 15.06
CA TRP A 273 10.64 4.83 15.87
C TRP A 273 9.58 5.68 15.15
N LEU A 274 9.75 5.91 13.84
CA LEU A 274 8.79 6.65 13.03
C LEU A 274 7.43 5.94 13.06
N VAL A 275 7.39 4.64 12.76
CA VAL A 275 6.18 3.80 12.84
C VAL A 275 5.54 3.84 14.22
N GLU A 276 6.34 3.76 15.29
CA GLU A 276 5.84 3.88 16.67
C GLU A 276 5.22 5.25 16.94
N LYS A 277 5.82 6.33 16.43
CA LYS A 277 5.30 7.70 16.59
C LYS A 277 4.01 7.92 15.84
N ILE A 278 3.90 7.40 14.62
CA ILE A 278 2.66 7.42 13.85
C ILE A 278 1.57 6.66 14.60
N ASN A 279 1.89 5.44 15.05
CA ASN A 279 0.97 4.63 15.84
C ASN A 279 0.51 5.34 17.11
N GLN A 280 1.39 6.10 17.78
CA GLN A 280 1.00 6.94 18.92
C GLN A 280 0.02 8.05 18.53
N SER A 281 0.21 8.65 17.35
CA SER A 281 -0.69 9.70 16.83
C SER A 281 -2.04 9.17 16.35
N LEU A 282 -2.10 7.91 15.91
CA LEU A 282 -3.30 7.22 15.44
C LEU A 282 -4.09 6.54 16.56
N LYS A 283 -3.60 6.57 17.81
CA LYS A 283 -4.31 5.96 18.94
C LYS A 283 -5.67 6.65 19.15
N PRO A 284 -6.74 5.86 19.32
CA PRO A 284 -8.06 6.41 19.55
C PRO A 284 -8.11 7.20 20.86
N GLN A 285 -8.77 8.36 20.85
CA GLN A 285 -9.06 9.08 22.09
C GLN A 285 -9.93 8.20 22.99
N LYS A 286 -9.64 8.19 24.30
CA LYS A 286 -10.36 7.37 25.29
C LYS A 286 -11.81 7.85 25.39
N THR A 287 -12.70 7.27 24.59
CA THR A 287 -14.15 7.37 24.78
C THR A 287 -14.57 6.44 25.92
N ARG A 288 -15.50 6.92 26.76
CA ARG A 288 -16.02 6.21 27.95
C ARG A 288 -17.03 5.09 27.62
N SER A 289 -17.22 4.72 26.35
CA SER A 289 -18.16 3.67 25.96
C SER A 289 -17.51 2.29 25.90
N SER A 290 -18.19 1.30 26.48
CA SER A 290 -17.87 -0.13 26.44
C SER A 290 -18.38 -0.77 25.14
N GLU A 291 -18.28 -0.06 24.02
CA GLU A 291 -18.72 -0.57 22.71
C GLU A 291 -17.62 -1.44 22.10
N ARG A 292 -18.03 -2.59 21.57
CA ARG A 292 -17.15 -3.52 20.86
C ARG A 292 -16.63 -2.81 19.62
N ARG A 293 -15.31 -2.67 19.54
CA ARG A 293 -14.63 -2.08 18.37
C ARG A 293 -14.33 -3.21 17.39
N THR A 294 -14.70 -3.00 16.14
CA THR A 294 -14.31 -3.85 15.00
C THR A 294 -13.12 -3.22 14.28
N LEU A 295 -12.30 -4.06 13.66
CA LEU A 295 -11.14 -3.67 12.88
C LEU A 295 -11.35 -3.97 11.40
N MET A 296 -11.05 -3.00 10.53
CA MET A 296 -10.86 -3.23 9.10
C MET A 296 -9.36 -3.23 8.80
N GLY A 297 -8.81 -4.40 8.52
CA GLY A 297 -7.43 -4.59 8.12
C GLY A 297 -7.25 -4.37 6.61
N LEU A 298 -6.14 -3.75 6.24
CA LEU A 298 -5.66 -3.66 4.87
C LEU A 298 -4.25 -4.24 4.85
N LEU A 299 -4.02 -5.23 3.99
CA LEU A 299 -2.70 -5.85 3.86
C LEU A 299 -2.06 -5.48 2.52
N ASP A 300 -1.17 -4.48 2.55
CA ASP A 300 -0.25 -4.15 1.46
C ASP A 300 1.13 -4.76 1.75
N ILE A 301 1.49 -5.79 0.99
CA ILE A 301 2.80 -6.44 1.09
C ILE A 301 3.65 -6.17 -0.15
N TYR A 302 4.97 -6.32 -0.02
CA TYR A 302 5.86 -6.35 -1.18
C TYR A 302 5.40 -7.41 -2.18
N GLY A 303 5.46 -7.07 -3.46
CA GLY A 303 5.11 -8.03 -4.51
C GLY A 303 6.16 -9.10 -4.66
N PHE A 304 5.79 -10.19 -5.33
CA PHE A 304 6.76 -11.19 -5.76
C PHE A 304 7.82 -10.55 -6.67
N GLU A 305 9.09 -10.87 -6.43
CA GLU A 305 10.24 -10.25 -7.11
C GLU A 305 11.23 -11.30 -7.61
N VAL A 306 11.61 -11.20 -8.88
CA VAL A 306 12.64 -12.05 -9.49
C VAL A 306 13.63 -11.19 -10.26
N PHE A 307 14.84 -11.06 -9.72
CA PHE A 307 15.95 -10.35 -10.36
C PHE A 307 16.97 -11.34 -10.96
N LYS A 308 17.92 -10.80 -11.74
CA LYS A 308 19.06 -11.59 -12.27
C LYS A 308 19.93 -12.18 -11.14
N LYS A 309 20.01 -11.51 -9.99
CA LYS A 309 20.66 -11.99 -8.77
C LYS A 309 19.73 -11.71 -7.60
N ASN A 310 19.23 -12.77 -6.97
CA ASN A 310 18.35 -12.70 -5.81
C ASN A 310 19.18 -12.94 -4.55
N SER A 311 18.98 -12.11 -3.53
CA SER A 311 19.59 -12.25 -2.21
C SER A 311 18.59 -12.81 -1.19
N PHE A 312 18.99 -12.84 0.08
CA PHE A 312 18.14 -13.32 1.17
C PHE A 312 16.85 -12.48 1.32
N GLU A 313 16.91 -11.20 0.98
CA GLU A 313 15.80 -10.28 1.01
C GLU A 313 14.68 -10.72 0.04
N GLN A 314 15.01 -11.04 -1.21
CA GLN A 314 14.03 -11.59 -2.16
C GLN A 314 13.49 -12.93 -1.70
N PHE A 315 14.31 -13.78 -1.06
CA PHE A 315 13.81 -15.02 -0.46
C PHE A 315 12.76 -14.74 0.61
N CYS A 316 12.99 -13.79 1.52
CA CYS A 316 12.01 -13.41 2.54
C CYS A 316 10.72 -12.84 1.94
N ILE A 317 10.84 -11.98 0.92
CA ILE A 317 9.69 -11.38 0.21
C ILE A 317 8.87 -12.47 -0.49
N ASN A 318 9.52 -13.33 -1.27
CA ASN A 318 8.85 -14.38 -2.03
C ASN A 318 8.28 -15.46 -1.11
N TYR A 319 8.96 -15.82 -0.01
CA TYR A 319 8.41 -16.72 1.00
C TYR A 319 7.14 -16.15 1.67
N CYS A 320 7.13 -14.84 1.96
CA CYS A 320 5.94 -14.18 2.50
C CYS A 320 4.78 -14.21 1.50
N ASN A 321 5.05 -13.90 0.23
CA ASN A 321 4.06 -14.01 -0.86
C ASN A 321 3.52 -15.44 -0.98
N GLU A 322 4.39 -16.46 -0.93
CA GLU A 322 3.99 -17.86 -1.00
C GLU A 322 3.08 -18.26 0.17
N LYS A 323 3.37 -17.78 1.38
CA LYS A 323 2.53 -18.03 2.56
C LYS A 323 1.18 -17.33 2.49
N LEU A 324 1.13 -16.12 1.93
CA LEU A 324 -0.13 -15.41 1.72
C LEU A 324 -0.95 -16.05 0.60
N GLN A 325 -0.30 -16.51 -0.47
CA GLN A 325 -0.95 -17.26 -1.54
C GLN A 325 -1.52 -18.58 -1.01
N GLN A 326 -0.77 -19.28 -0.14
CA GLN A 326 -1.25 -20.49 0.53
C GLN A 326 -2.49 -20.19 1.39
N LEU A 327 -2.47 -19.11 2.18
CA LEU A 327 -3.62 -18.70 2.99
C LEU A 327 -4.84 -18.35 2.10
N PHE A 328 -4.62 -17.66 0.98
CA PHE A 328 -5.68 -17.34 0.02
C PHE A 328 -6.30 -18.61 -0.56
N ILE A 329 -5.48 -19.56 -1.02
CA ILE A 329 -5.96 -20.86 -1.52
C ILE A 329 -6.76 -21.60 -0.45
N GLU A 330 -6.29 -21.59 0.80
CA GLU A 330 -6.97 -22.25 1.91
C GLU A 330 -8.34 -21.62 2.21
N LEU A 331 -8.43 -20.29 2.23
CA LEU A 331 -9.67 -19.55 2.54
C LEU A 331 -10.66 -19.48 1.38
N THR A 332 -10.20 -19.49 0.13
CA THR A 332 -11.10 -19.38 -1.03
C THR A 332 -11.51 -20.73 -1.58
N LEU A 333 -10.58 -21.70 -1.64
CA LEU A 333 -10.88 -22.98 -2.29
C LEU A 333 -11.16 -24.07 -1.26
N LYS A 334 -10.30 -24.19 -0.25
CA LYS A 334 -10.33 -25.35 0.65
C LYS A 334 -11.46 -25.26 1.68
N SER A 335 -11.64 -24.10 2.32
CA SER A 335 -12.74 -23.94 3.29
C SER A 335 -14.11 -24.00 2.64
N GLU A 336 -14.27 -23.46 1.42
CA GLU A 336 -15.55 -23.57 0.69
C GLU A 336 -15.86 -25.03 0.32
N GLN A 337 -14.88 -25.77 -0.21
CA GLN A 337 -15.06 -27.21 -0.51
C GLN A 337 -15.38 -28.03 0.74
N GLU A 338 -14.72 -27.74 1.87
CA GLU A 338 -15.00 -28.42 3.15
C GLU A 338 -16.38 -28.06 3.71
N GLU A 339 -16.88 -26.83 3.48
CA GLU A 339 -18.21 -26.40 3.87
C GLU A 339 -19.28 -27.12 3.02
N TYR A 340 -19.13 -27.17 1.70
CA TYR A 340 -20.03 -27.94 0.84
C TYR A 340 -20.10 -29.42 1.23
N PHE A 341 -18.96 -30.04 1.52
CA PHE A 341 -18.92 -31.42 1.99
C PHE A 341 -19.63 -31.60 3.34
N ARG A 342 -19.49 -30.64 4.26
CA ARG A 342 -20.14 -30.65 5.58
C ARG A 342 -21.65 -30.47 5.49
N GLU A 343 -22.11 -29.65 4.56
CA GLU A 343 -23.52 -29.41 4.29
C GLU A 343 -24.16 -30.50 3.44
N GLY A 344 -23.37 -31.46 2.93
CA GLY A 344 -23.85 -32.57 2.12
C GLY A 344 -24.27 -32.15 0.71
N VAL A 345 -23.72 -31.05 0.21
CA VAL A 345 -23.92 -30.57 -1.16
C VAL A 345 -22.98 -31.36 -2.08
N GLU A 346 -23.51 -32.01 -3.10
CA GLU A 346 -22.67 -32.62 -4.16
C GLU A 346 -22.03 -31.52 -5.00
N VAL A 347 -20.69 -31.50 -5.02
CA VAL A 347 -19.86 -30.55 -5.79
C VAL A 347 -19.32 -31.24 -7.05
#